data_AF-F3CFQ6-F1
#
_entry.id   AF-F3CFQ6-F1
#
_cell.length_a   1.000
_cell.length_b   1.000
_cell.length_c   1.000
_cell.angle_alpha   90.00
_cell.angle_beta   90.00
_cell.angle_gamma   90.00
#
_symmetry.space_group_name_H-M   'P 1'
#
loop_
_entity.id
_entity.type
_entity.pdbx_description
1 polymer ?
#
loop_
_entity_poly.entity_id
_entity_poly.type
_entity_poly.pdbx_seq_one_letter_code
_entity_poly.pdbx_strand_id
1 'polypeptide(L)'
;EHKTLPGLAKSWKVVDDTTWEFALRDDVKWQDGTPLTADDLVFSFERARSVPGSVASYAGAMRTVESVKAKDEHTLIIKTRLPNANLLPDVDSIYIVSRH
;
A
#
# COMPACT_ATOMS: atom_id res chain seq x y z
N GLU A 1 5.37 4.19 -21.79
CA GLU A 1 5.43 4.83 -20.45
C GLU A 1 4.43 4.13 -19.54
N HIS A 2 4.86 3.54 -18.42
CA HIS A 2 3.94 2.95 -17.44
C HIS A 2 3.40 4.08 -16.57
N LYS A 3 2.36 4.77 -17.05
CA LYS A 3 1.66 5.78 -16.26
C LYS A 3 0.76 5.01 -15.28
N THR A 4 1.23 4.82 -14.04
CA THR A 4 0.39 4.34 -12.94
C THR A 4 -0.82 5.25 -12.85
N LEU A 5 -1.99 4.72 -13.22
CA LEU A 5 -3.25 5.44 -13.09
C LEU A 5 -3.60 5.53 -11.60
N PRO A 6 -4.17 6.65 -11.12
CA PRO A 6 -4.54 6.78 -9.71
C PRO A 6 -5.63 5.75 -9.37
N GLY A 7 -5.23 4.69 -8.66
CA GLY A 7 -6.12 3.74 -8.01
C GLY A 7 -6.66 4.32 -6.72
N LEU A 8 -6.26 3.73 -5.59
CA LEU A 8 -6.67 4.18 -4.25
C LEU A 8 -5.85 5.37 -3.72
N ALA A 9 -4.63 5.57 -4.22
CA ALA A 9 -3.81 6.73 -3.94
C ALA A 9 -4.04 7.83 -4.99
N LYS A 10 -4.26 9.07 -4.55
CA LYS A 10 -4.37 10.25 -5.42
C LYS A 10 -3.01 10.84 -5.79
N SER A 11 -2.01 10.67 -4.92
CA SER A 11 -0.64 11.13 -5.15
C SER A 11 0.33 10.43 -4.20
N TRP A 12 1.62 10.49 -4.51
CA TRP A 12 2.69 10.03 -3.64
C TRP A 12 3.90 10.95 -3.74
N LYS A 13 4.75 10.93 -2.71
CA LYS A 13 6.05 11.61 -2.72
C LYS A 13 7.11 10.77 -2.03
N VAL A 14 8.34 10.90 -2.51
CA VAL A 14 9.53 10.38 -1.85
C VAL A 14 9.93 11.38 -0.76
N VAL A 15 9.86 10.97 0.50
CA VAL A 15 10.24 11.80 1.66
C VAL A 15 11.75 11.75 1.87
N ASP A 16 12.33 10.57 1.70
CA ASP A 16 13.77 10.29 1.70
C ASP A 16 14.05 9.01 0.89
N ASP A 17 15.32 8.60 0.78
CA ASP A 17 15.77 7.46 -0.02
C ASP A 17 15.02 6.15 0.28
N THR A 18 14.42 6.03 1.47
CA THR A 18 13.75 4.81 1.95
C THR A 18 12.32 5.03 2.41
N THR A 19 11.79 6.25 2.36
CA THR A 19 10.45 6.57 2.88
C THR A 19 9.58 7.22 1.82
N TRP A 20 8.39 6.66 1.64
CA TRP A 20 7.37 7.16 0.73
C TRP A 20 6.11 7.52 1.50
N GLU A 21 5.52 8.67 1.15
CA GLU A 21 4.22 9.11 1.65
C GLU A 21 3.21 9.07 0.52
N PHE A 22 2.11 8.35 0.73
CA PHE A 22 0.99 8.21 -0.20
C PHE A 22 -0.22 8.93 0.37
N ALA A 23 -0.82 9.82 -0.42
CA ALA A 23 -2.10 10.42 -0.11
C ALA A 23 -3.20 9.56 -0.76
N LEU A 24 -4.16 9.15 0.05
CA LEU A 24 -5.29 8.33 -0.36
C LEU A 24 -6.46 9.19 -0.81
N ARG A 25 -7.33 8.56 -1.59
CA ARG A 25 -8.65 9.09 -1.91
C ARG A 25 -9.55 9.02 -0.69
N ASP A 26 -10.40 10.02 -0.54
CA ASP A 26 -11.41 10.18 0.51
C ASP A 26 -12.84 9.89 0.01
N ASP A 27 -13.01 9.68 -1.30
CA ASP A 27 -14.28 9.40 -1.96
C ASP A 27 -14.56 7.89 -2.17
N VAL A 28 -13.66 7.03 -1.69
CA VAL A 28 -13.75 5.57 -1.90
C VAL A 28 -14.44 4.90 -0.71
N LYS A 29 -15.37 4.00 -1.02
CA LYS A 29 -16.08 3.17 -0.05
C LYS A 29 -16.03 1.70 -0.48
N TRP A 30 -16.06 0.83 0.51
CA TRP A 30 -16.30 -0.59 0.34
C TRP A 30 -17.74 -0.85 -0.12
N GLN A 31 -18.00 -2.05 -0.64
CA GLN A 31 -19.32 -2.44 -1.17
C GLN A 31 -20.42 -2.44 -0.10
N ASP A 32 -20.06 -2.54 1.17
CA ASP A 32 -20.97 -2.44 2.33
C ASP A 32 -21.27 -0.98 2.73
N GLY A 33 -20.62 0.00 2.09
CA GLY A 33 -20.77 1.42 2.36
C GLY A 33 -19.76 2.01 3.35
N THR A 34 -18.91 1.19 3.97
CA THR A 34 -17.86 1.64 4.90
C THR A 34 -16.78 2.43 4.14
N PRO A 35 -16.30 3.58 4.63
CA PRO A 35 -15.24 4.34 3.97
C PRO A 35 -13.92 3.56 3.97
N LEU A 36 -13.16 3.68 2.88
CA LEU A 36 -11.81 3.14 2.81
C LEU A 36 -10.84 4.06 3.57
N THR A 37 -10.02 3.47 4.44
CA THR A 37 -9.05 4.19 5.26
C THR A 37 -7.64 3.65 5.09
N ALA A 38 -6.63 4.42 5.53
CA ALA A 38 -5.24 3.95 5.56
C ALA A 38 -5.05 2.68 6.40
N ASP A 39 -5.89 2.43 7.41
CA ASP A 39 -5.87 1.21 8.21
C ASP A 39 -6.21 -0.05 7.39
N ASP A 40 -7.12 0.04 6.42
CA ASP A 40 -7.43 -1.08 5.51
C ASP A 40 -6.20 -1.46 4.67
N LEU A 41 -5.45 -0.45 4.23
CA LEU A 41 -4.21 -0.66 3.51
C LEU A 41 -3.19 -1.32 4.42
N VAL A 42 -2.90 -0.77 5.60
CA VAL A 42 -1.96 -1.37 6.57
C VAL A 42 -2.29 -2.84 6.80
N PHE A 43 -3.57 -3.16 7.08
CA PHE A 43 -4.03 -4.53 7.26
C PHE A 43 -3.76 -5.41 6.03
N SER A 44 -4.05 -4.91 4.84
CA SER A 44 -3.83 -5.63 3.58
C SER A 44 -2.35 -5.91 3.32
N PHE A 45 -1.47 -4.95 3.56
CA PHE A 45 -0.02 -5.12 3.42
C PHE A 45 0.53 -6.11 4.45
N GLU A 46 0.06 -6.06 5.70
CA GLU A 46 0.43 -7.05 6.73
C GLU A 46 -0.03 -8.46 6.34
N ARG A 47 -1.28 -8.59 5.86
CA ARG A 47 -1.80 -9.85 5.35
C ARG A 47 -0.99 -10.36 4.17
N ALA A 48 -0.61 -9.50 3.23
CA ALA A 48 0.17 -9.86 2.04
C ALA A 48 1.55 -10.45 2.38
N ARG A 49 2.15 -10.07 3.52
CA ARG A 49 3.39 -10.68 4.03
C ARG A 49 3.23 -12.10 4.56
N SER A 50 2.03 -12.43 5.04
CA SER A 50 1.82 -13.56 5.93
C SER A 50 0.67 -14.47 5.51
N VAL A 51 0.36 -14.58 4.21
CA VAL A 51 -0.66 -15.53 3.72
C VAL A 51 -0.11 -16.96 3.78
N PRO A 52 -0.54 -17.81 4.74
CA PRO A 52 -0.04 -19.16 4.85
C PRO A 52 -0.58 -20.00 3.70
N GLY A 53 0.30 -20.70 2.97
CA GLY A 53 -0.09 -21.59 1.87
C GLY A 53 -0.44 -20.90 0.54
N SER A 54 -0.18 -19.59 0.38
CA SER A 54 -0.41 -18.92 -0.90
C SER A 54 0.63 -19.32 -1.95
N VAL A 55 0.15 -19.88 -3.07
CA VAL A 55 0.95 -20.09 -4.29
C VAL A 55 1.24 -18.79 -5.05
N ALA A 56 0.46 -17.73 -4.77
CA ALA A 56 0.64 -16.38 -5.28
C ALA A 56 1.17 -15.50 -4.13
N SER A 57 2.48 -15.58 -3.89
CA SER A 57 3.12 -14.83 -2.81
C SER A 57 3.41 -13.40 -3.25
N TYR A 58 3.01 -12.42 -2.44
CA TYR A 58 3.45 -11.02 -2.60
C TYR A 58 4.88 -10.80 -2.11
N ALA A 59 5.63 -11.87 -1.79
CA ALA A 59 6.99 -11.78 -1.27
C ALA A 59 7.94 -10.97 -2.17
N GLY A 60 7.73 -10.98 -3.49
CA GLY A 60 8.48 -10.13 -4.42
C GLY A 60 8.25 -8.65 -4.16
N ALA A 61 7.00 -8.20 -4.25
CA ALA A 61 6.58 -6.82 -4.02
C ALA A 61 6.92 -6.31 -2.60
N MET A 62 6.88 -7.21 -1.62
CA MET A 62 7.11 -6.87 -0.22
C MET A 62 8.55 -7.04 0.25
N ARG A 63 9.46 -7.50 -0.63
CA ARG A 63 10.83 -7.89 -0.28
C ARG A 63 11.61 -6.78 0.41
N THR A 64 11.45 -5.54 -0.07
CA THR A 64 12.18 -4.37 0.44
C THR A 64 11.37 -3.59 1.47
N VAL A 65 10.06 -3.81 1.57
CA VAL A 65 9.20 -3.10 2.52
C VAL A 65 9.60 -3.50 3.94
N GLU A 66 9.98 -2.52 4.75
CA GLU A 66 10.26 -2.66 6.18
C GLU A 66 8.97 -2.50 6.99
N SER A 67 8.24 -1.41 6.75
CA SER A 67 6.98 -1.13 7.47
C SER A 67 5.99 -0.36 6.61
N VAL A 68 4.72 -0.51 6.94
CA VAL A 68 3.60 0.24 6.37
C VAL A 68 2.81 0.78 7.55
N LYS A 69 2.54 2.08 7.57
CA LYS A 69 1.86 2.74 8.69
C LYS A 69 0.86 3.77 8.18
N ALA A 70 -0.29 3.85 8.83
CA ALA A 70 -1.18 4.99 8.69
C ALA A 70 -0.60 6.17 9.49
N LYS A 71 -0.41 7.31 8.82
CA LYS A 71 -0.09 8.58 9.49
C LYS A 71 -1.37 9.28 9.94
N ASP A 72 -2.40 9.18 9.12
CA ASP A 72 -3.78 9.61 9.34
C ASP A 72 -4.71 8.78 8.43
N GLU A 73 -6.02 9.03 8.50
CA GLU A 73 -7.06 8.27 7.79
C GLU A 73 -6.83 8.19 6.27
N HIS A 74 -6.17 9.19 5.67
CA HIS A 74 -5.95 9.28 4.23
C HIS A 74 -4.48 9.42 3.86
N THR A 75 -3.57 9.07 4.77
CA THR A 75 -2.12 9.14 4.50
C THR A 75 -1.41 7.88 4.96
N LEU A 76 -0.73 7.23 4.03
CA LEU A 76 0.05 6.02 4.26
C LEU A 76 1.54 6.32 4.14
N ILE A 77 2.33 5.82 5.09
CA ILE A 77 3.79 5.85 5.06
C ILE A 77 4.30 4.44 4.83
N ILE A 78 5.06 4.27 3.75
CA ILE A 78 5.77 3.03 3.45
C ILE A 78 7.26 3.28 3.61
N LYS A 79 7.91 2.50 4.46
CA LYS A 79 9.35 2.52 4.66
C LYS A 79 9.97 1.25 4.11
N THR A 80 11.06 1.38 3.36
CA THR A 80 11.84 0.26 2.81
C THR A 80 13.16 0.10 3.55
N ARG A 81 13.74 -1.11 3.52
CA ARG A 81 15.03 -1.42 4.15
C ARG A 81 16.22 -0.88 3.34
N LEU A 82 16.01 -0.66 2.05
CA LEU A 82 16.95 -0.16 1.06
C LEU A 82 16.18 0.68 0.04
N PRO A 83 16.82 1.62 -0.68
CA PRO A 83 16.17 2.36 -1.75
C PRO A 83 15.50 1.45 -2.77
N ASN A 84 14.21 1.68 -3.05
CA ASN A 84 13.43 0.88 -4.00
C ASN A 84 12.77 1.79 -5.06
N ALA A 85 13.37 1.89 -6.24
CA ALA A 85 12.81 2.64 -7.36
C ALA A 85 11.56 1.97 -7.97
N ASN A 86 11.35 0.68 -7.71
CA ASN A 86 10.21 -0.10 -8.19
C ASN A 86 9.06 -0.17 -7.16
N LEU A 87 9.10 0.62 -6.09
CA LEU A 87 8.09 0.52 -5.03
C LEU A 87 6.66 0.74 -5.56
N LEU A 88 6.45 1.67 -6.49
CA LEU A 88 5.11 1.95 -7.04
C LEU A 88 4.47 0.74 -7.74
N PRO A 89 5.09 0.12 -8.77
CA PRO A 89 4.52 -1.07 -9.39
C PRO A 89 4.46 -2.27 -8.43
N ASP A 90 5.39 -2.37 -7.47
CA ASP A 90 5.35 -3.43 -6.45
C ASP A 90 4.06 -3.32 -5.61
N VAL A 91 3.76 -2.13 -5.08
CA VAL A 91 2.60 -1.95 -4.19
C VAL A 91 1.26 -1.91 -4.93
N ASP A 92 1.25 -1.51 -6.20
CA ASP A 92 0.05 -1.53 -7.05
C ASP A 92 -0.45 -2.96 -7.33
N SER A 93 0.45 -3.96 -7.27
CA SER A 93 0.10 -5.37 -7.46
C SER A 93 -0.63 -6.00 -6.27
N ILE A 94 -0.69 -5.31 -5.12
CA ILE A 94 -1.27 -5.83 -3.88
C ILE A 94 -2.76 -5.47 -3.83
N TYR A 95 -3.61 -6.49 -3.81
CA TYR A 95 -5.04 -6.28 -3.61
C TYR A 95 -5.34 -5.82 -2.18
N ILE A 96 -6.11 -4.74 -2.06
CA ILE A 96 -6.58 -4.20 -0.78
C ILE A 96 -7.89 -4.89 -0.40
N VAL A 97 -8.00 -5.26 0.88
CA VAL A 97 -9.18 -5.87 1.48
C VAL A 97 -9.61 -5.04 2.69
N SER A 98 -10.91 -5.07 2.99
CA SER A 98 -11.46 -4.48 4.21
C SER A 98 -10.84 -5.15 5.44
N ARG A 99 -10.50 -4.34 6.44
CA ARG A 99 -10.13 -4.81 7.78
C ARG A 99 -11.36 -5.24 8.60
N HIS A 100 -12.52 -4.66 8.29
CA HIS A 100 -13.79 -4.84 9.00
C HIS A 100 -14.47 -6.15 8.62
#